data_AF-S8BSC5-F1
#
_entry.id   AF-S8BSC5-F1
#
_cell.length_a   1.000
_cell.length_b   1.000
_cell.length_c   1.000
_cell.angle_alpha   90.00
_cell.angle_beta   90.00
_cell.angle_gamma   90.00
#
_symmetry.space_group_name_H-M   'P 1'
#
loop_
_entity.id
_entity.type
_entity.pdbx_description
1 polymer ?
#
loop_
_entity_poly.entity_id
_entity_poly.type
_entity_poly.pdbx_seq_one_letter_code
_entity_poly.pdbx_strand_id
1 'polypeptide(L)'
;FMVDRVAIRVYKNANYTNNFFPDQKPMYLFSSIWNADDWATRGGLEKTDWSKAPFVSSYKDFGVDACLWEDPYPPCVSTTTLNWWDGYDAWHLSDDQKLDYGWVGRNLVVYDYCKDTKRFPQLPEECWLSPWA
;
A
#
# COMPACT_ATOMS: atom_id res chain seq x y z
N PHE A 1 -0.58 -2.19 3.82
CA PHE A 1 -1.76 -1.33 3.62
C PHE A 1 -2.86 -1.77 4.57
N MET A 2 -3.46 -0.84 5.30
CA MET A 2 -4.47 -1.11 6.33
C MET A 2 -5.72 -0.26 6.07
N VAL A 3 -6.89 -0.78 6.45
CA VAL A 3 -8.12 -0.01 6.67
C VAL A 3 -8.50 -0.27 8.12
N ASP A 4 -8.59 0.78 8.93
CA ASP A 4 -8.60 0.67 10.38
C ASP A 4 -7.43 -0.20 10.88
N ARG A 5 -7.73 -1.38 11.47
CA ARG A 5 -6.73 -2.35 11.94
C ARG A 5 -6.58 -3.57 11.02
N VAL A 6 -7.32 -3.61 9.92
CA VAL A 6 -7.43 -4.76 9.01
C VAL A 6 -6.40 -4.63 7.89
N ALA A 7 -5.52 -5.62 7.77
CA ALA A 7 -4.57 -5.69 6.67
C ALA A 7 -5.28 -6.04 5.37
N ILE A 8 -5.17 -5.18 4.36
CA ILE A 8 -5.82 -5.38 3.04
C ILE A 8 -4.83 -5.72 1.92
N ARG A 9 -3.55 -5.36 2.09
CA ARG A 9 -2.46 -5.66 1.15
C ARG A 9 -1.11 -5.65 1.87
N VAL A 10 -0.28 -6.64 1.60
CA VAL A 10 1.15 -6.66 1.94
C VAL A 10 1.94 -6.57 0.63
N TYR A 11 2.93 -5.68 0.58
CA TYR A 11 3.90 -5.59 -0.50
C TYR A 11 5.27 -5.82 0.12
N LYS A 12 5.79 -7.04 -0.01
CA LYS A 12 6.94 -7.51 0.77
C LYS A 12 8.24 -7.23 0.03
N ASN A 13 9.29 -6.84 0.76
CA ASN A 13 10.65 -6.81 0.21
C ASN A 13 11.19 -8.24 0.09
N ALA A 14 11.88 -8.56 -1.00
CA ALA A 14 12.55 -9.84 -1.11
C ALA A 14 13.83 -9.89 -0.27
N ASN A 15 14.28 -11.10 0.07
CA ASN A 15 15.59 -11.34 0.69
C ASN A 15 16.73 -11.33 -0.35
N TYR A 16 16.66 -10.42 -1.32
CA TYR A 16 17.67 -10.19 -2.34
C TYR A 16 17.49 -8.77 -2.90
N THR A 17 18.57 -8.21 -3.45
CA THR A 17 18.54 -6.89 -4.09
C THR A 17 17.57 -6.90 -5.26
N ASN A 18 16.56 -6.02 -5.20
CA ASN A 18 15.52 -5.90 -6.21
C ASN A 18 15.26 -4.43 -6.53
N ASN A 19 14.42 -4.19 -7.54
CA ASN A 19 14.06 -2.85 -8.00
C ASN A 19 12.56 -2.56 -7.85
N PHE A 20 11.80 -3.46 -7.22
CA PHE A 20 10.36 -3.33 -7.06
C PHE A 20 9.98 -2.79 -5.67
N PHE A 21 10.80 -3.01 -4.65
CA PHE A 21 10.57 -2.50 -3.30
C PHE A 21 11.14 -1.08 -3.12
N PRO A 22 10.40 -0.14 -2.50
CA PRO A 22 10.83 1.25 -2.35
C PRO A 22 11.66 1.47 -1.08
N ASP A 23 12.93 1.06 -1.07
CA ASP A 23 13.84 1.22 0.07
C ASP A 23 14.93 2.31 -0.08
N GLN A 24 15.11 2.87 -1.29
CA GLN A 24 16.24 3.79 -1.56
C GLN A 24 15.87 5.28 -1.63
N LYS A 25 14.61 5.63 -1.86
CA LYS A 25 14.21 7.02 -2.15
C LYS A 25 13.24 7.53 -1.10
N PRO A 26 13.50 8.71 -0.48
CA PRO A 26 12.53 9.33 0.41
C PRO A 26 11.24 9.69 -0.34
N MET A 27 10.11 9.64 0.36
CA MET A 27 8.78 9.85 -0.21
C MET A 27 8.07 11.02 0.47
N TYR A 28 7.20 11.69 -0.28
CA TYR A 28 6.25 12.66 0.25
C TYR A 28 4.86 12.02 0.41
N LEU A 29 4.10 12.49 1.40
CA LEU A 29 2.69 12.16 1.53
C LEU A 29 1.86 13.13 0.70
N PHE A 30 0.95 12.60 -0.12
CA PHE A 30 0.02 13.40 -0.93
C PHE A 30 -1.42 12.96 -0.66
N SER A 31 -2.34 13.93 -0.74
CA SER A 31 -3.78 13.69 -0.79
C SER A 31 -4.40 14.64 -1.80
N SER A 32 -5.32 14.15 -2.62
CA SER A 32 -6.02 14.96 -3.63
C SER A 32 -7.41 14.39 -3.90
N ILE A 33 -8.32 15.27 -4.30
CA ILE A 33 -9.60 14.93 -4.93
C ILE A 33 -9.55 15.49 -6.36
N TRP A 34 -9.80 14.65 -7.36
CA TRP A 34 -9.72 15.03 -8.76
C TRP A 34 -10.61 14.13 -9.63
N ASN A 35 -10.95 14.59 -10.83
CA ASN A 35 -11.77 13.83 -11.78
C ASN A 35 -10.92 12.84 -12.59
N ALA A 36 -11.34 11.58 -12.63
CA ALA A 36 -10.66 10.49 -13.34
C ALA A 36 -11.64 9.68 -14.21
N ASP A 37 -12.54 10.37 -14.92
CA ASP A 37 -13.61 9.81 -15.75
C ASP A 37 -13.17 8.70 -16.73
N ASP A 38 -11.92 8.71 -17.17
CA ASP A 38 -11.43 7.75 -18.17
C ASP A 38 -11.24 6.34 -17.60
N TRP A 39 -11.22 6.16 -16.27
CA TRP A 39 -10.95 4.85 -15.67
C TRP A 39 -11.60 4.57 -14.31
N ALA A 40 -11.98 5.60 -13.54
CA ALA A 40 -12.31 5.44 -12.11
C ALA A 40 -13.55 4.56 -11.84
N THR A 41 -14.66 4.78 -12.55
CA THR A 41 -15.93 4.10 -12.27
C THR A 41 -16.30 3.15 -13.40
N ARG A 42 -16.49 1.86 -13.07
CA ARG A 42 -16.74 0.77 -14.05
C ARG A 42 -15.75 0.77 -15.23
N GLY A 43 -14.47 1.05 -14.95
CA GLY A 43 -13.43 1.13 -15.98
C GLY A 43 -13.60 2.32 -16.94
N GLY A 44 -14.25 3.40 -16.50
CA GLY A 44 -14.44 4.63 -17.27
C GLY A 44 -15.77 4.71 -18.04
N LEU A 45 -16.67 3.74 -17.86
CA LEU A 45 -17.99 3.73 -18.50
C LEU A 45 -18.95 4.75 -17.88
N GLU A 46 -18.85 4.99 -16.58
CA GLU A 46 -19.68 5.99 -15.89
C GLU A 46 -18.88 7.28 -15.74
N LYS A 47 -19.47 8.41 -16.14
CA LYS A 47 -18.85 9.74 -16.09
C LYS A 47 -19.40 10.55 -14.93
N THR A 48 -18.62 11.51 -14.47
CA THR A 48 -18.97 12.39 -13.35
C THR A 48 -20.20 13.23 -13.71
N ASP A 49 -21.26 13.10 -12.90
CA ASP A 49 -22.42 13.99 -12.96
C ASP A 49 -22.12 15.28 -12.20
N TRP A 50 -21.61 16.28 -12.92
CA TRP A 50 -21.24 17.58 -12.35
C TRP A 50 -22.42 18.38 -11.77
N SER A 51 -23.66 18.00 -12.06
CA SER A 51 -24.82 18.59 -11.38
C SER A 51 -24.89 18.25 -9.89
N LYS A 52 -24.13 17.23 -9.45
CA LYS A 52 -24.02 16.80 -8.03
C LYS A 52 -22.90 17.49 -7.27
N ALA A 53 -22.18 18.42 -7.89
CA ALA A 53 -21.13 19.18 -7.23
C ALA A 53 -21.70 20.05 -6.08
N PRO A 54 -20.90 20.36 -5.04
CA PRO A 54 -19.48 20.00 -4.89
C PRO A 54 -19.25 18.57 -4.39
N PHE A 55 -18.19 17.94 -4.89
CA PHE A 55 -17.67 16.68 -4.36
C PHE A 55 -16.70 17.00 -3.22
N VAL A 56 -17.00 16.55 -2.01
CA VAL A 56 -16.25 16.92 -0.80
C VAL A 56 -15.60 15.70 -0.18
N SER A 57 -14.28 15.76 0.00
CA SER A 57 -13.51 14.81 0.81
C SER A 57 -13.03 15.50 2.08
N SER A 58 -13.24 14.88 3.24
CA SER A 58 -12.87 15.43 4.55
C SER A 58 -11.78 14.58 5.18
N TYR A 59 -10.76 15.24 5.72
CA TYR A 59 -9.60 14.61 6.33
C TYR A 59 -9.42 15.15 7.74
N LYS A 60 -8.97 14.30 8.66
CA LYS A 60 -8.67 14.64 10.05
C LYS A 60 -7.55 13.74 10.54
N ASP A 61 -7.11 13.98 11.78
CA ASP A 61 -6.14 13.13 12.48
C ASP A 61 -4.80 12.99 11.71
N PHE A 62 -4.30 14.12 11.18
CA PHE A 62 -3.01 14.19 10.51
C PHE A 62 -1.87 13.95 11.51
N GLY A 63 -1.39 12.71 11.58
CA GLY A 63 -0.19 12.33 12.31
C GLY A 63 0.76 11.56 11.39
N VAL A 64 2.04 11.90 11.43
CA VAL A 64 3.10 11.18 10.73
C VAL A 64 4.11 10.74 11.76
N ASP A 65 4.23 9.43 11.92
CA ASP A 65 5.28 8.78 12.70
C ASP A 65 6.19 8.05 11.72
N ALA A 66 7.32 8.67 11.38
CA ALA A 66 8.20 8.24 10.30
C ALA A 66 9.63 8.75 10.49
N CYS A 67 10.57 8.11 9.78
CA CYS A 67 11.92 8.62 9.61
C CYS A 67 11.94 9.80 8.62
N LEU A 68 11.95 11.04 9.14
CA LEU A 68 12.03 12.25 8.32
C LEU A 68 13.39 12.35 7.63
N TRP A 69 13.38 12.62 6.32
CA TRP A 69 14.61 12.75 5.54
C TRP A 69 15.35 14.06 5.83
N GLU A 70 16.65 13.95 6.10
CA GLU A 70 17.58 15.07 6.24
C GLU A 70 18.87 14.78 5.45
N ASP A 71 19.48 15.81 4.89
CA ASP A 71 20.74 15.70 4.15
C ASP A 71 21.94 15.73 5.13
N PRO A 72 22.94 14.83 5.03
CA PRO A 72 23.10 13.80 4.00
C PRO A 72 22.29 12.51 4.24
N TYR A 73 21.99 12.16 5.49
CA TYR A 73 21.12 11.05 5.88
C TYR A 73 20.72 11.18 7.36
N PRO A 74 19.45 10.96 7.74
CA PRO A 74 19.01 11.00 9.13
C PRO A 74 19.44 9.71 9.87
N PRO A 75 19.62 9.74 11.20
CA PRO A 75 20.05 8.58 11.98
C PRO A 75 19.15 7.34 11.88
N CYS A 76 17.84 7.54 11.66
CA CYS A 76 16.85 6.46 11.55
C CYS A 76 17.00 5.59 10.28
N VAL A 77 17.80 6.00 9.30
CA VAL A 77 18.10 5.19 8.10
C VAL A 77 19.12 4.08 8.41
N SER A 78 20.02 4.29 9.36
CA SER A 78 21.10 3.34 9.68
C SER A 78 20.90 2.59 10.99
N THR A 79 19.92 2.99 11.81
CA THR A 79 19.64 2.41 13.12
C THR A 79 18.46 1.46 13.06
N THR A 80 18.73 0.19 12.78
CA THR A 80 17.74 -0.86 12.97
C THR A 80 17.48 -1.02 14.47
N THR A 81 16.23 -1.28 14.87
CA THR A 81 15.74 -1.49 16.26
C THR A 81 15.39 -0.27 17.13
N LEU A 82 15.69 0.97 16.71
CA LEU A 82 15.33 2.14 17.54
C LEU A 82 13.87 2.56 17.37
N ASN A 83 13.29 2.33 16.19
CA ASN A 83 11.89 2.63 15.94
C ASN A 83 11.05 1.37 16.03
N TRP A 84 9.78 1.52 16.42
CA TRP A 84 8.87 0.39 16.58
C TRP A 84 8.66 -0.40 15.28
N TRP A 85 8.73 0.26 14.11
CA TRP A 85 8.58 -0.37 12.80
C TRP A 85 9.81 -1.19 12.37
N ASP A 86 10.97 -0.98 13.00
CA ASP A 86 12.18 -1.75 12.75
C ASP A 86 12.26 -3.02 13.62
N GLY A 87 11.26 -3.25 14.48
CA GLY A 87 11.15 -4.43 15.32
C GLY A 87 10.58 -5.64 14.58
N TYR A 88 10.98 -6.85 14.99
CA TYR A 88 10.55 -8.11 14.38
C TYR A 88 9.03 -8.27 14.31
N ASP A 89 8.31 -7.80 15.34
CA ASP A 89 6.85 -7.87 15.42
C ASP A 89 6.15 -6.97 14.39
N ALA A 90 6.81 -5.92 13.90
CA ALA A 90 6.28 -5.02 12.88
C ALA A 90 6.54 -5.53 11.44
N TRP A 91 7.47 -6.47 11.26
CA TRP A 91 7.83 -7.02 9.95
C TRP A 91 6.83 -8.05 9.42
N HIS A 92 6.01 -8.59 10.31
CA HIS A 92 5.04 -9.63 10.00
C HIS A 92 3.66 -9.24 10.51
N LEU A 93 2.63 -9.70 9.82
CA LEU A 93 1.28 -9.61 10.35
C LEU A 93 1.15 -10.51 11.60
N SER A 94 0.42 -10.04 12.61
CA SER A 94 -0.03 -10.90 13.71
C SER A 94 -0.97 -11.99 13.19
N ASP A 95 -1.20 -13.05 13.95
CA ASP A 95 -2.07 -14.15 13.50
C ASP A 95 -3.51 -13.70 13.25
N ASP A 96 -4.04 -12.78 14.06
CA ASP A 96 -5.36 -12.17 13.83
C ASP A 96 -5.37 -11.35 12.53
N GLN A 97 -4.33 -10.53 12.29
CA GLN A 97 -4.19 -9.77 11.04
C GLN A 97 -4.08 -10.69 9.82
N LYS A 98 -3.48 -11.87 9.96
CA LYS A 98 -3.40 -12.86 8.89
C LYS A 98 -4.78 -13.45 8.55
N LEU A 99 -5.59 -13.75 9.56
CA LEU A 99 -6.96 -14.22 9.38
C LEU A 99 -7.81 -13.18 8.65
N ASP A 100 -7.73 -11.93 9.10
CA ASP A 100 -8.40 -10.78 8.50
C ASP A 100 -7.96 -10.56 7.05
N TYR A 101 -6.65 -10.54 6.78
CA TYR A 101 -6.08 -10.44 5.44
C TYR A 101 -6.60 -11.54 4.51
N GLY A 102 -6.62 -12.79 4.99
CA GLY A 102 -7.17 -13.91 4.24
C GLY A 102 -8.66 -13.76 3.95
N TRP A 103 -9.44 -13.23 4.91
CA TRP A 103 -10.86 -12.98 4.72
C TRP A 103 -11.11 -11.88 3.69
N VAL A 104 -10.39 -10.75 3.75
CA VAL A 104 -10.45 -9.67 2.76
C VAL A 104 -10.14 -10.22 1.36
N GLY A 105 -9.05 -10.99 1.24
CA GLY A 105 -8.63 -11.59 -0.02
C GLY A 105 -9.68 -12.51 -0.66
N ARG A 106 -10.49 -13.21 0.15
CA ARG A 106 -11.55 -14.12 -0.34
C ARG A 106 -12.87 -13.41 -0.64
N ASN A 107 -13.20 -12.34 0.08
CA ASN A 107 -14.56 -11.79 0.09
C ASN A 107 -14.67 -10.40 -0.55
N LEU A 108 -13.60 -9.60 -0.57
CA LEU A 108 -13.67 -8.18 -0.97
C LEU A 108 -12.80 -7.81 -2.18
N VAL A 109 -11.79 -8.62 -2.50
CA VAL A 109 -10.88 -8.31 -3.63
C VAL A 109 -11.59 -8.58 -4.96
N VAL A 110 -11.87 -7.52 -5.71
CA VAL A 110 -12.50 -7.58 -7.05
C VAL A 110 -11.48 -7.55 -8.20
N TYR A 111 -10.26 -7.10 -7.95
CA TYR A 111 -9.16 -7.08 -8.92
C TYR A 111 -7.83 -7.31 -8.20
N ASP A 112 -6.98 -8.15 -8.79
CA ASP A 112 -5.64 -8.46 -8.31
C ASP A 112 -4.71 -8.66 -9.51
N TYR A 113 -3.70 -7.81 -9.63
CA TYR A 113 -2.74 -7.83 -10.74
C TYR A 113 -1.92 -9.13 -10.76
N CYS A 114 -1.68 -9.77 -9.61
CA CYS A 114 -0.99 -11.06 -9.54
C CYS A 114 -1.83 -12.22 -10.10
N LYS A 115 -3.14 -12.01 -10.32
CA LYS A 115 -4.06 -12.99 -10.94
C LYS A 115 -4.45 -12.60 -12.36
N ASP A 116 -4.05 -11.43 -12.84
CA ASP A 116 -4.37 -10.91 -14.16
C ASP A 116 -3.33 -11.36 -15.20
N THR A 117 -3.44 -12.62 -15.61
CA THR A 117 -2.52 -13.21 -16.60
C THR A 117 -2.72 -12.66 -18.02
N LYS A 118 -3.84 -11.97 -18.27
CA LYS A 118 -4.08 -11.28 -19.53
C LYS A 118 -3.22 -10.03 -19.64
N ARG A 119 -3.14 -9.25 -18.56
CA ARG A 119 -2.30 -8.05 -18.50
C ARG A 119 -0.83 -8.39 -18.26
N PHE A 120 -0.57 -9.40 -17.43
CA PHE A 120 0.77 -9.84 -17.07
C PHE A 120 0.98 -11.31 -17.48
N PRO A 121 1.33 -11.58 -18.76
CA PRO A 121 1.68 -12.92 -19.20
C PRO A 121 2.85 -13.52 -18.40
N GLN A 122 3.79 -12.66 -18.00
CA GLN A 122 4.79 -12.95 -16.97
C GLN A 122 4.42 -12.13 -15.74
N LEU A 123 4.11 -12.83 -14.64
CA LEU A 123 3.74 -12.17 -13.40
C LEU A 123 4.94 -11.40 -12.80
N PRO A 124 4.70 -10.22 -12.21
CA PRO A 124 5.72 -9.50 -11.45
C PRO A 124 6.35 -10.37 -10.34
N GLU A 125 7.63 -10.17 -10.06
CA GLU A 125 8.41 -11.03 -9.17
C GLU A 125 7.85 -11.09 -7.74
N GLU A 126 7.36 -9.96 -7.24
CA GLU A 126 6.80 -9.85 -5.89
C GLU A 126 5.55 -10.71 -5.68
N CYS A 127 4.84 -11.08 -6.75
CA CYS A 127 3.63 -11.89 -6.68
C CYS A 127 3.88 -13.29 -6.12
N TRP A 128 5.14 -13.75 -6.15
CA TRP A 128 5.56 -15.04 -5.61
C TRP A 128 6.01 -14.95 -4.15
N LEU A 129 6.13 -13.74 -3.60
CA LEU A 129 6.52 -13.56 -2.20
C LEU A 129 5.32 -13.84 -1.28
N SER A 130 5.52 -14.78 -0.37
CA SER A 130 4.52 -15.08 0.65
C SER A 130 4.37 -13.90 1.62
N PRO A 131 3.16 -13.39 1.84
CA PRO A 131 2.91 -12.40 2.88
C PRO A 131 2.92 -13.02 4.30
N TRP A 132 3.10 -14.34 4.40
CA TRP A 132 3.03 -15.11 5.65
C TRP A 132 4.37 -15.44 6.27
N ALA A 133 5.44 -15.32 5.48
CA ALA A 133 6.82 -15.57 5.89
C ALA A 133 7.51 -14.28 6.30
#